data_AF-A0A2I8VL26-F1
#
_entry.id   AF-A0A2I8VL26-F1
#
_cell.length_a   1.000
_cell.length_b   1.000
_cell.length_c   1.000
_cell.angle_alpha   90.00
_cell.angle_beta   90.00
_cell.angle_gamma   90.00
#
_symmetry.space_group_name_H-M   'P 1'
#
loop_
_entity.id
_entity.type
_entity.pdbx_description
1 polymer ?
#
loop_
_entity_poly.entity_id
_entity_poly.type
_entity_poly.pdbx_seq_one_letter_code
_entity_poly.pdbx_strand_id
1 'polypeptide(L)'
;MIGDDRGQSIQVGAVLLFGILIIGLAFAQTVVVPAENEGVEFNGYVETTEDLVTLRNDVLAAGVQGGPRAQSVQTGVRYPSRAVLINPGPSVGSLRTTSPENVTVSGVEAVSGEPANVRGVWDTSPSARGPQNFSTRSVRFTPAYNNIDVPPVELSAEGAYRLTDNGPLSLTSRTFVTGNRITLVTVEGDFRSSALTTSVAATPASVATRSVTLTGTGSEFSVTVPVPGNGTTEAAEMWNDSTAAQSLRDNPNVLGTEVNGSRVDVTFDGSRTYELRLARVIVHDRGDSGVDADTEPQYLVPLDANGTEVPTTGSKRLSVEVRDRYNNPVEGVDVAFSASSGTVTSGSTVTTDSAGHASVAFDIDDTANTAEVTAAIDGRGVSPYNSTTIEVVRQGTGGEGGSINPAGGNDLALRSADLADAGGSPTDKQSEVESVRVAFENFDTSNPKNITKVKLSFYSVDAQSGSRDPSPNSATFDPVGSGPTLTLDTGGDFESSSLVFSPGQTRDVVMRFYENQNGGGSTFEPQRGDFYVLNVFIDVDGDGVGDTSATYFIAPR
;
A
#
# COMPACT_ATOMS: atom_id res chain seq x y z
N MET A 1 -74.19 15.92 -77.38
CA MET A 1 -73.26 15.51 -76.32
C MET A 1 -71.90 16.06 -76.68
N ILE A 2 -71.48 17.14 -76.04
CA ILE A 2 -70.12 17.69 -76.16
C ILE A 2 -69.36 17.17 -74.93
N GLY A 3 -68.27 16.46 -75.16
CA GLY A 3 -67.50 15.73 -74.14
C GLY A 3 -66.85 16.64 -73.11
N ASP A 4 -66.98 16.23 -71.85
CA ASP A 4 -66.38 16.85 -70.68
C ASP A 4 -65.01 16.20 -70.37
N ASP A 5 -64.07 16.30 -71.32
CA ASP A 5 -62.71 15.72 -71.20
C ASP A 5 -61.71 16.71 -70.53
N ARG A 6 -62.17 17.90 -70.12
CA ARG A 6 -61.30 18.94 -69.54
C ARG A 6 -61.04 18.74 -68.04
N GLY A 7 -61.91 18.03 -67.32
CA GLY A 7 -61.69 17.65 -65.92
C GLY A 7 -60.71 16.47 -65.74
N GLN A 8 -60.56 15.64 -66.76
CA GLN A 8 -59.77 14.41 -66.71
C GLN A 8 -58.26 14.67 -66.66
N SER A 9 -57.74 15.64 -67.42
CA SER A 9 -56.31 15.99 -67.40
C SER A 9 -55.85 16.62 -66.08
N ILE A 10 -56.72 17.39 -65.40
CA ILE A 10 -56.43 17.96 -64.08
C ILE A 10 -56.38 16.84 -63.03
N GLN A 11 -57.31 15.88 -63.10
CA GLN A 11 -57.34 14.72 -62.21
C GLN A 11 -56.13 13.81 -62.44
N VAL A 12 -55.77 13.51 -63.69
CA VAL A 12 -54.59 12.71 -64.03
C VAL A 12 -53.30 13.40 -63.57
N GLY A 13 -53.19 14.72 -63.76
CA GLY A 13 -52.06 15.50 -63.26
C GLY A 13 -51.96 15.51 -61.72
N ALA A 14 -53.09 15.63 -61.01
CA ALA A 14 -53.12 15.58 -59.55
C ALA A 14 -52.75 14.19 -59.01
N VAL A 15 -53.23 13.10 -59.64
CA VAL A 15 -52.88 11.73 -59.26
C VAL A 15 -51.40 11.45 -59.51
N LEU A 16 -50.82 11.93 -60.61
CA LEU A 16 -49.39 11.81 -60.90
C LEU A 16 -48.52 12.57 -59.90
N LEU A 17 -48.88 13.82 -59.58
CA LEU A 17 -48.16 14.62 -58.57
C LEU A 17 -48.26 13.98 -57.18
N PHE A 18 -49.43 13.46 -56.82
CA PHE A 18 -49.61 12.73 -55.58
C PHE A 18 -48.79 11.42 -55.57
N GLY A 19 -48.75 10.68 -56.68
CA GLY A 19 -47.92 9.49 -56.83
C GLY A 19 -46.42 9.79 -56.65
N ILE A 20 -45.93 10.86 -57.28
CA ILE A 20 -44.53 11.32 -57.12
C ILE A 20 -44.27 11.72 -55.66
N LEU A 21 -45.20 12.42 -55.01
CA LEU A 21 -45.08 12.77 -53.60
C LEU A 21 -44.99 11.53 -52.70
N ILE A 22 -45.84 10.53 -52.90
CA ILE A 22 -45.82 9.28 -52.13
C ILE A 22 -44.52 8.50 -52.36
N ILE A 23 -44.03 8.44 -53.60
CA ILE A 23 -42.73 7.84 -53.92
C ILE A 23 -41.59 8.60 -53.23
N GLY A 24 -41.64 9.95 -53.24
CA GLY A 24 -40.67 10.79 -52.55
C GLY A 24 -40.68 10.60 -51.03
N LEU A 25 -41.87 10.47 -50.43
CA LEU A 25 -42.04 10.17 -49.00
C LEU A 25 -41.55 8.77 -48.66
N ALA A 26 -41.83 7.76 -49.50
CA ALA A 26 -41.30 6.42 -49.32
C ALA A 26 -39.77 6.41 -49.40
N PHE A 27 -39.19 7.09 -50.39
CA PHE A 27 -37.73 7.25 -50.51
C PHE A 27 -37.13 7.93 -49.27
N ALA A 28 -37.74 9.02 -48.80
CA ALA A 28 -37.32 9.70 -47.59
C ALA A 28 -37.38 8.77 -46.36
N GLN A 29 -38.45 7.97 -46.24
CA GLN A 29 -38.64 7.03 -45.14
C GLN A 29 -37.63 5.86 -45.16
N THR A 30 -37.18 5.42 -46.34
CA THR A 30 -36.27 4.27 -46.49
C THR A 30 -34.79 4.65 -46.54
N VAL A 31 -34.44 5.89 -46.86
CA VAL A 31 -33.04 6.32 -47.05
C VAL A 31 -32.66 7.49 -46.16
N VAL A 32 -33.47 8.56 -46.17
CA VAL A 32 -33.12 9.80 -45.44
C VAL A 32 -33.31 9.64 -43.93
N VAL A 33 -34.44 9.06 -43.50
CA VAL A 33 -34.73 8.87 -42.07
C VAL A 33 -33.71 7.94 -41.40
N PRO A 34 -33.36 6.76 -41.96
CA PRO A 34 -32.29 5.93 -41.40
C PRO A 34 -30.96 6.66 -41.31
N ALA A 35 -30.50 7.32 -42.39
CA ALA A 35 -29.22 8.03 -42.39
C ALA A 35 -29.13 9.16 -41.36
N GLU A 36 -30.22 9.92 -41.16
CA GLU A 36 -30.26 10.93 -40.10
C GLU A 36 -30.29 10.30 -38.71
N ASN A 37 -31.00 9.18 -38.53
CA ASN A 37 -31.05 8.46 -37.27
C ASN A 37 -29.71 7.80 -36.93
N GLU A 38 -28.95 7.30 -37.92
CA GLU A 38 -27.58 6.82 -37.74
C GLU A 38 -26.69 7.91 -37.11
N GLY A 39 -26.82 9.16 -37.58
CA GLY A 39 -26.09 10.30 -37.00
C GLY A 39 -26.45 10.56 -35.53
N VAL A 40 -27.73 10.44 -35.16
CA VAL A 40 -28.17 10.60 -33.76
C VAL A 40 -27.63 9.45 -32.89
N GLU A 41 -27.70 8.22 -33.37
CA GLU A 41 -27.21 7.05 -32.66
C GLU A 41 -25.68 7.07 -32.48
N PHE A 42 -24.94 7.47 -33.51
CA PHE A 42 -23.48 7.58 -33.44
C PHE A 42 -23.04 8.63 -32.43
N ASN A 43 -23.68 9.80 -32.43
CA ASN A 43 -23.41 10.84 -31.44
C ASN A 43 -23.70 10.34 -30.01
N GLY A 44 -24.84 9.66 -29.80
CA GLY A 44 -25.16 9.06 -28.51
C GLY A 44 -24.14 8.00 -28.06
N TYR A 45 -23.63 7.20 -28.99
CA TYR A 45 -22.56 6.22 -28.72
C TYR A 45 -21.25 6.89 -28.29
N VAL A 46 -20.85 7.99 -28.95
CA VAL A 46 -19.67 8.77 -28.58
C VAL A 46 -19.85 9.36 -27.18
N GLU A 47 -21.00 10.00 -26.91
CA GLU A 47 -21.33 10.56 -25.59
C GLU A 47 -21.31 9.48 -24.49
N THR A 48 -21.92 8.33 -24.73
CA THR A 48 -21.86 7.19 -23.79
C THR A 48 -20.42 6.74 -23.53
N THR A 49 -19.59 6.73 -24.56
CA THR A 49 -18.18 6.33 -24.44
C THR A 49 -17.42 7.32 -23.55
N GLU A 50 -17.63 8.62 -23.73
CA GLU A 50 -17.03 9.68 -22.91
C GLU A 50 -17.50 9.62 -21.46
N ASP A 51 -18.80 9.37 -21.25
CA ASP A 51 -19.38 9.16 -19.92
C ASP A 51 -18.74 7.96 -19.20
N LEU A 52 -18.48 6.85 -19.91
CA LEU A 52 -17.83 5.67 -19.33
C LEU A 52 -16.36 5.89 -19.01
N VAL A 53 -15.64 6.67 -19.81
CA VAL A 53 -14.28 7.11 -19.48
C VAL A 53 -14.29 8.01 -18.23
N THR A 54 -15.31 8.85 -18.08
CA THR A 54 -15.50 9.67 -16.87
C THR A 54 -15.82 8.80 -15.65
N LEU A 55 -16.74 7.84 -15.79
CA LEU A 55 -17.06 6.87 -14.73
C LEU A 55 -15.82 6.07 -14.31
N ARG A 56 -14.96 5.67 -15.25
CA ARG A 56 -13.67 5.01 -14.97
C ARG A 56 -12.78 5.87 -14.07
N ASN A 57 -12.68 7.16 -14.38
CA ASN A 57 -11.88 8.10 -13.59
C ASN A 57 -12.52 8.34 -12.22
N ASP A 58 -13.84 8.36 -12.12
CA ASP A 58 -14.58 8.46 -10.86
C ASP A 58 -14.38 7.23 -9.97
N VAL A 59 -14.38 6.02 -10.53
CA VAL A 59 -14.06 4.78 -9.80
C VAL A 59 -12.62 4.83 -9.28
N LEU A 60 -11.67 5.21 -10.11
CA LEU A 60 -10.27 5.37 -9.69
C LEU A 60 -10.12 6.44 -8.60
N ALA A 61 -10.79 7.58 -8.74
CA ALA A 61 -10.77 8.67 -7.77
C ALA A 61 -11.41 8.26 -6.44
N ALA A 62 -12.56 7.57 -6.47
CA ALA A 62 -13.19 7.03 -5.27
C ALA A 62 -12.25 6.08 -4.54
N GLY A 63 -11.62 5.14 -5.26
CA GLY A 63 -10.73 4.15 -4.65
C GLY A 63 -9.42 4.71 -4.11
N VAL A 64 -8.83 5.74 -4.74
CA VAL A 64 -7.51 6.27 -4.35
C VAL A 64 -7.59 7.53 -3.49
N GLN A 65 -8.60 8.38 -3.71
CA GLN A 65 -8.78 9.66 -3.00
C GLN A 65 -9.88 9.57 -1.94
N GLY A 66 -10.75 8.56 -2.00
CA GLY A 66 -11.93 8.45 -1.15
C GLY A 66 -13.10 9.31 -1.64
N GLY A 67 -14.21 9.19 -0.91
CA GLY A 67 -15.47 9.90 -1.18
C GLY A 67 -16.28 9.31 -2.34
N PRO A 68 -17.61 9.24 -2.23
CA PRO A 68 -18.47 8.73 -3.30
C PRO A 68 -18.48 9.68 -4.51
N ARG A 69 -18.47 9.10 -5.71
CA ARG A 69 -18.59 9.80 -7.00
C ARG A 69 -19.83 9.33 -7.73
N ALA A 70 -20.36 10.12 -8.65
CA ALA A 70 -21.47 9.70 -9.48
C ALA A 70 -21.42 10.34 -10.86
N GLN A 71 -21.68 9.53 -11.88
CA GLN A 71 -21.74 9.93 -13.27
C GLN A 71 -23.12 9.59 -13.85
N SER A 72 -23.67 10.52 -14.61
CA SER A 72 -24.84 10.25 -15.45
C SER A 72 -24.33 9.71 -16.78
N VAL A 73 -24.77 8.51 -17.17
CA VAL A 73 -24.37 7.84 -18.41
C VAL A 73 -25.55 7.82 -19.38
N GLN A 74 -25.37 8.39 -20.56
CA GLN A 74 -26.41 8.47 -21.60
C GLN A 74 -26.58 7.13 -22.33
N THR A 75 -27.24 6.16 -21.72
CA THR A 75 -27.36 4.77 -22.24
C THR A 75 -28.33 4.58 -23.42
N GLY A 76 -29.00 5.64 -23.91
CA GLY A 76 -29.91 5.58 -25.05
C GLY A 76 -30.16 6.92 -25.73
N VAL A 77 -30.92 6.91 -26.83
CA VAL A 77 -31.21 8.11 -27.64
C VAL A 77 -32.68 8.24 -28.00
N ARG A 78 -33.13 9.49 -28.16
CA ARG A 78 -34.45 9.82 -28.72
C ARG A 78 -34.29 10.46 -30.09
N TYR A 79 -35.04 9.97 -31.08
CA TYR A 79 -35.04 10.58 -32.41
C TYR A 79 -35.82 11.90 -32.42
N PRO A 80 -35.35 12.92 -33.16
CA PRO A 80 -36.08 14.17 -33.34
C PRO A 80 -37.48 13.94 -33.95
N SER A 81 -38.48 14.70 -33.51
CA SER A 81 -39.84 14.61 -34.06
C SER A 81 -39.87 15.02 -35.53
N ARG A 82 -40.58 14.26 -36.37
CA ARG A 82 -40.77 14.53 -37.80
C ARG A 82 -42.26 14.77 -38.07
N ALA A 83 -42.58 15.66 -39.00
CA ALA A 83 -43.97 16.05 -39.26
C ALA A 83 -44.80 14.95 -39.97
N VAL A 84 -44.26 14.40 -41.08
CA VAL A 84 -44.97 13.43 -41.94
C VAL A 84 -44.31 12.04 -41.92
N LEU A 85 -43.07 11.96 -41.43
CA LEU A 85 -42.25 10.75 -41.39
C LEU A 85 -42.32 10.09 -40.01
N ILE A 86 -42.04 8.80 -39.94
CA ILE A 86 -42.12 8.00 -38.71
C ILE A 86 -40.72 7.56 -38.28
N ASN A 87 -40.41 7.72 -37.00
CA ASN A 87 -39.20 7.16 -36.39
C ASN A 87 -39.49 5.82 -35.69
N PRO A 88 -38.49 4.95 -35.55
CA PRO A 88 -38.59 3.82 -34.62
C PRO A 88 -38.73 4.32 -33.17
N GLY A 89 -39.08 3.41 -32.27
CA GLY A 89 -39.07 3.69 -30.82
C GLY A 89 -37.66 4.06 -30.34
N PRO A 90 -37.51 4.78 -29.21
CA PRO A 90 -36.20 5.17 -28.68
C PRO A 90 -35.28 3.95 -28.54
N SER A 91 -34.01 4.12 -28.91
CA SER A 91 -32.99 3.10 -28.66
C SER A 91 -32.49 3.23 -27.22
N VAL A 92 -32.42 2.11 -26.51
CA VAL A 92 -31.94 2.02 -25.13
C VAL A 92 -31.02 0.81 -25.02
N GLY A 93 -29.73 1.06 -24.81
CA GLY A 93 -28.76 0.02 -24.47
C GLY A 93 -28.87 -0.43 -23.01
N SER A 94 -28.05 -1.40 -22.64
CA SER A 94 -27.96 -1.89 -21.26
C SER A 94 -26.61 -1.57 -20.65
N LEU A 95 -26.61 -1.09 -19.40
CA LEU A 95 -25.41 -0.88 -18.61
C LEU A 95 -25.46 -1.82 -17.41
N ARG A 96 -24.43 -2.64 -17.21
CA ARG A 96 -24.41 -3.63 -16.13
C ARG A 96 -23.02 -3.96 -15.65
N THR A 97 -22.90 -4.45 -14.42
CA THR A 97 -21.70 -5.14 -13.95
C THR A 97 -21.64 -6.56 -14.53
N THR A 98 -20.44 -7.06 -14.81
CA THR A 98 -20.21 -8.45 -15.25
C THR A 98 -20.25 -9.42 -14.06
N SER A 99 -20.13 -10.72 -14.36
CA SER A 99 -19.86 -11.73 -13.34
C SER A 99 -18.55 -11.41 -12.61
N PRO A 100 -18.43 -11.76 -11.31
CA PRO A 100 -17.21 -11.52 -10.55
C PRO A 100 -16.07 -12.42 -11.06
N GLU A 101 -14.89 -11.82 -11.18
CA GLU A 101 -13.61 -12.46 -11.50
C GLU A 101 -12.57 -12.08 -10.45
N ASN A 102 -11.39 -12.70 -10.46
CA ASN A 102 -10.34 -12.42 -9.49
C ASN A 102 -9.12 -11.77 -10.14
N VAL A 103 -8.69 -10.66 -9.56
CA VAL A 103 -7.29 -10.23 -9.65
C VAL A 103 -6.50 -11.07 -8.65
N THR A 104 -5.40 -11.68 -9.10
CA THR A 104 -4.57 -12.57 -8.28
C THR A 104 -3.17 -12.00 -8.16
N VAL A 105 -2.66 -11.85 -6.93
CA VAL A 105 -1.25 -11.51 -6.67
C VAL A 105 -0.55 -12.76 -6.17
N SER A 106 0.55 -13.15 -6.81
CA SER A 106 1.25 -14.42 -6.55
C SER A 106 2.77 -14.25 -6.60
N GLY A 107 3.48 -14.99 -5.75
CA GLY A 107 4.95 -15.00 -5.72
C GLY A 107 5.58 -13.75 -5.12
N VAL A 108 4.82 -12.99 -4.33
CA VAL A 108 5.29 -11.81 -3.58
C VAL A 108 5.51 -12.12 -2.10
N GLU A 109 6.41 -11.38 -1.48
CA GLU A 109 6.58 -11.24 -0.03
C GLU A 109 6.81 -9.76 0.33
N ALA A 110 6.47 -9.35 1.55
CA ALA A 110 6.79 -8.00 2.01
C ALA A 110 8.24 -7.91 2.50
N VAL A 111 8.89 -6.77 2.29
CA VAL A 111 10.30 -6.56 2.66
C VAL A 111 10.52 -6.66 4.18
N SER A 112 11.76 -6.94 4.61
CA SER A 112 12.10 -7.17 6.02
C SER A 112 11.78 -5.99 6.96
N GLY A 113 11.77 -4.76 6.44
CA GLY A 113 11.41 -3.55 7.19
C GLY A 113 9.92 -3.40 7.47
N GLU A 114 9.06 -4.22 6.84
CA GLU A 114 7.62 -4.20 7.12
C GLU A 114 7.29 -4.94 8.44
N PRO A 115 6.26 -4.50 9.17
CA PRO A 115 5.82 -5.14 10.40
C PRO A 115 5.53 -6.64 10.23
N ALA A 116 5.74 -7.44 11.28
CA ALA A 116 5.64 -8.90 11.21
C ALA A 116 4.32 -9.41 10.62
N ASN A 117 3.19 -8.80 11.00
CA ASN A 117 1.88 -9.15 10.47
C ASN A 117 1.73 -8.78 8.99
N VAL A 118 2.31 -7.67 8.53
CA VAL A 118 2.33 -7.32 7.09
C VAL A 118 3.10 -8.40 6.34
N ARG A 119 4.30 -8.78 6.80
CA ARG A 119 5.10 -9.85 6.18
C ARG A 119 4.35 -11.18 6.12
N GLY A 120 3.70 -11.59 7.20
CA GLY A 120 2.95 -12.83 7.21
C GLY A 120 1.68 -12.81 6.35
N VAL A 121 0.99 -11.66 6.24
CA VAL A 121 -0.19 -11.54 5.37
C VAL A 121 0.21 -11.59 3.90
N TRP A 122 1.29 -10.90 3.54
CA TRP A 122 1.72 -10.68 2.15
C TRP A 122 2.76 -11.68 1.64
N ASP A 123 3.18 -12.66 2.43
CA ASP A 123 3.93 -13.82 1.95
C ASP A 123 2.98 -14.79 1.21
N THR A 124 3.04 -14.72 -0.11
CA THR A 124 2.25 -15.54 -1.03
C THR A 124 3.02 -16.75 -1.55
N SER A 125 4.14 -17.12 -0.92
CA SER A 125 4.84 -18.35 -1.27
C SER A 125 3.91 -19.56 -1.11
N PRO A 126 4.03 -20.60 -1.96
CA PRO A 126 3.19 -21.80 -1.83
C PRO A 126 3.31 -22.50 -0.47
N SER A 127 4.45 -22.34 0.20
CA SER A 127 4.72 -22.85 1.55
C SER A 127 4.11 -22.01 2.68
N ALA A 128 3.72 -20.77 2.42
CA ALA A 128 3.08 -19.88 3.38
C ALA A 128 1.56 -19.80 3.13
N ARG A 129 1.08 -18.73 2.49
CA ARG A 129 -0.35 -18.47 2.28
C ARG A 129 -0.85 -18.81 0.88
N GLY A 130 0.06 -18.89 -0.09
CA GLY A 130 -0.27 -18.98 -1.51
C GLY A 130 -0.85 -17.67 -2.09
N PRO A 131 -1.33 -17.70 -3.34
CA PRO A 131 -1.78 -16.51 -4.06
C PRO A 131 -2.95 -15.79 -3.37
N GLN A 132 -2.93 -14.46 -3.35
CA GLN A 132 -4.04 -13.65 -2.86
C GLN A 132 -5.00 -13.30 -3.99
N ASN A 133 -6.28 -13.56 -3.80
CA ASN A 133 -7.34 -13.25 -4.76
C ASN A 133 -8.18 -12.07 -4.29
N PHE A 134 -8.50 -11.16 -5.21
CA PHE A 134 -9.40 -10.03 -4.98
C PHE A 134 -10.51 -10.05 -6.02
N SER A 135 -11.75 -10.21 -5.56
CA SER A 135 -12.94 -10.19 -6.40
C SER A 135 -13.09 -8.82 -7.05
N THR A 136 -13.38 -8.81 -8.35
CA THR A 136 -13.63 -7.61 -9.13
C THR A 136 -14.62 -7.90 -10.25
N ARG A 137 -15.26 -6.87 -10.77
CA ARG A 137 -16.19 -6.90 -11.90
C ARG A 137 -15.78 -5.84 -12.91
N SER A 138 -16.27 -5.98 -14.13
CA SER A 138 -16.25 -4.91 -15.12
C SER A 138 -17.62 -4.25 -15.20
N VAL A 139 -17.68 -3.00 -15.63
CA VAL A 139 -18.94 -2.33 -16.02
C VAL A 139 -19.03 -2.32 -17.54
N ARG A 140 -20.08 -2.93 -18.09
CA ARG A 140 -20.27 -3.06 -19.54
C ARG A 140 -21.52 -2.33 -20.01
N PHE A 141 -21.34 -1.50 -21.03
CA PHE A 141 -22.40 -0.98 -21.87
C PHE A 141 -22.55 -1.83 -23.13
N THR A 142 -23.76 -2.35 -23.35
CA THR A 142 -24.14 -3.05 -24.59
C THR A 142 -25.16 -2.18 -25.34
N PRO A 143 -24.76 -1.56 -26.47
CA PRO A 143 -25.65 -0.79 -27.33
C PRO A 143 -26.81 -1.61 -27.88
N ALA A 144 -27.93 -0.96 -28.17
CA ALA A 144 -29.10 -1.56 -28.84
C ALA A 144 -29.72 -0.56 -29.83
N TYR A 145 -28.86 0.11 -30.60
CA TYR A 145 -29.24 1.08 -31.63
C TYR A 145 -29.98 0.42 -32.80
N ASN A 146 -30.90 1.18 -33.44
CA ASN A 146 -31.79 0.62 -34.46
C ASN A 146 -31.18 0.66 -35.87
N ASN A 147 -30.30 1.63 -36.14
CA ASN A 147 -29.77 1.90 -37.49
C ASN A 147 -28.25 1.68 -37.58
N ILE A 148 -27.52 1.72 -36.46
CA ILE A 148 -26.11 1.36 -36.40
C ILE A 148 -25.86 0.12 -35.53
N ASP A 149 -24.88 -0.68 -35.95
CA ASP A 149 -24.28 -1.71 -35.12
C ASP A 149 -22.91 -1.21 -34.64
N VAL A 150 -22.73 -1.13 -33.33
CA VAL A 150 -21.51 -0.60 -32.71
C VAL A 150 -21.09 -1.49 -31.54
N PRO A 151 -19.78 -1.68 -31.35
CA PRO A 151 -19.27 -2.60 -30.35
C PRO A 151 -19.62 -2.18 -28.92
N PRO A 152 -19.74 -3.14 -27.98
CA PRO A 152 -19.83 -2.84 -26.56
C PRO A 152 -18.64 -2.05 -26.03
N VAL A 153 -18.85 -1.30 -24.95
CA VAL A 153 -17.80 -0.62 -24.18
C VAL A 153 -17.73 -1.22 -22.78
N GLU A 154 -16.53 -1.54 -22.32
CA GLU A 154 -16.30 -2.18 -21.04
C GLU A 154 -15.22 -1.45 -20.24
N LEU A 155 -15.54 -1.16 -18.99
CA LEU A 155 -14.65 -0.66 -17.95
C LEU A 155 -14.17 -1.85 -17.12
N SER A 156 -12.87 -2.10 -17.08
CA SER A 156 -12.23 -3.06 -16.16
C SER A 156 -11.22 -2.37 -15.24
N ALA A 157 -10.57 -3.12 -14.34
CA ALA A 157 -9.52 -2.62 -13.45
C ALA A 157 -8.36 -1.95 -14.22
N GLU A 158 -8.10 -2.44 -15.44
CA GLU A 158 -6.98 -2.03 -16.29
C GLU A 158 -7.26 -0.74 -17.08
N GLY A 159 -8.52 -0.49 -17.44
CA GLY A 159 -8.88 0.60 -18.34
C GLY A 159 -10.31 0.53 -18.85
N ALA A 160 -10.65 1.48 -19.73
CA ALA A 160 -11.89 1.42 -20.51
C ALA A 160 -11.58 0.96 -21.94
N TYR A 161 -12.39 0.06 -22.47
CA TYR A 161 -12.15 -0.63 -23.73
C TYR A 161 -13.39 -0.64 -24.61
N ARG A 162 -13.17 -0.49 -25.91
CA ARG A 162 -14.17 -0.80 -26.94
C ARG A 162 -13.93 -2.21 -27.46
N LEU A 163 -14.93 -3.09 -27.39
CA LEU A 163 -14.80 -4.50 -27.72
C LEU A 163 -15.02 -4.73 -29.23
N THR A 164 -13.97 -4.55 -30.02
CA THR A 164 -14.05 -4.75 -31.48
C THR A 164 -13.82 -6.20 -31.86
N ASP A 165 -14.17 -6.57 -33.09
CA ASP A 165 -13.90 -7.92 -33.64
C ASP A 165 -12.40 -8.22 -33.76
N ASN A 166 -11.55 -7.19 -33.79
CA ASN A 166 -10.08 -7.33 -33.82
C ASN A 166 -9.45 -7.24 -32.43
N GLY A 167 -10.26 -7.35 -31.37
CA GLY A 167 -9.84 -7.23 -29.98
C GLY A 167 -10.22 -5.92 -29.30
N PRO A 168 -9.93 -5.82 -27.99
CA PRO A 168 -10.28 -4.65 -27.20
C PRO A 168 -9.38 -3.46 -27.55
N LEU A 169 -9.99 -2.36 -27.99
CA LEU A 169 -9.30 -1.09 -28.22
C LEU A 169 -9.34 -0.25 -26.94
N SER A 170 -8.17 0.07 -26.38
CA SER A 170 -8.09 0.92 -25.20
C SER A 170 -8.55 2.35 -25.49
N LEU A 171 -9.45 2.85 -24.64
CA LEU A 171 -9.94 4.24 -24.63
C LEU A 171 -9.16 5.09 -23.61
N THR A 172 -8.30 4.46 -22.80
CA THR A 172 -7.52 5.10 -21.73
C THR A 172 -6.03 4.77 -21.87
N SER A 173 -5.16 5.70 -21.48
CA SER A 173 -3.70 5.55 -21.63
C SER A 173 -2.95 5.10 -20.37
N ARG A 174 -3.60 5.07 -19.20
CA ARG A 174 -2.96 4.71 -17.93
C ARG A 174 -3.22 3.26 -17.58
N THR A 175 -2.15 2.52 -17.33
CA THR A 175 -2.15 1.16 -16.79
C THR A 175 -2.17 1.18 -15.25
N PHE A 176 -2.39 0.02 -14.63
CA PHE A 176 -2.29 -0.15 -13.17
C PHE A 176 -0.86 -0.09 -12.62
N VAL A 177 0.16 0.02 -13.48
CA VAL A 177 1.57 0.05 -13.11
C VAL A 177 2.20 1.38 -13.51
N THR A 178 2.70 2.15 -12.55
CA THR A 178 3.41 3.42 -12.79
C THR A 178 4.75 3.40 -12.05
N GLY A 179 5.86 3.38 -12.78
CA GLY A 179 7.18 3.16 -12.18
C GLY A 179 7.21 1.80 -11.48
N ASN A 180 7.55 1.78 -10.19
CA ASN A 180 7.49 0.59 -9.33
C ASN A 180 6.19 0.49 -8.49
N ARG A 181 5.22 1.38 -8.69
CA ARG A 181 3.94 1.34 -7.99
C ARG A 181 2.90 0.55 -8.78
N ILE A 182 2.27 -0.40 -8.11
CA ILE A 182 1.16 -1.21 -8.62
C ILE A 182 -0.10 -0.75 -7.89
N THR A 183 -1.09 -0.23 -8.61
CA THR A 183 -2.35 0.29 -8.04
C THR A 183 -3.53 -0.49 -8.61
N LEU A 184 -4.11 -1.35 -7.79
CA LEU A 184 -5.22 -2.23 -8.16
C LEU A 184 -6.52 -1.72 -7.53
N VAL A 185 -7.46 -1.25 -8.36
CA VAL A 185 -8.79 -0.85 -7.91
C VAL A 185 -9.79 -1.92 -8.33
N THR A 186 -10.35 -2.60 -7.34
CA THR A 186 -11.38 -3.61 -7.55
C THR A 186 -12.77 -2.97 -7.58
N VAL A 187 -13.62 -3.48 -8.46
CA VAL A 187 -15.01 -3.04 -8.61
C VAL A 187 -15.95 -4.14 -8.11
N GLU A 188 -16.84 -3.80 -7.21
CA GLU A 188 -17.91 -4.67 -6.74
C GLU A 188 -19.29 -4.04 -6.96
N GLY A 189 -20.35 -4.71 -6.51
CA GLY A 189 -21.74 -4.33 -6.75
C GLY A 189 -22.38 -5.16 -7.86
N ASP A 190 -23.68 -5.41 -7.72
CA ASP A 190 -24.50 -6.00 -8.78
C ASP A 190 -25.44 -4.92 -9.29
N PHE A 191 -25.12 -4.39 -10.45
CA PHE A 191 -25.80 -3.27 -11.06
C PHE A 191 -26.26 -3.67 -12.46
N ARG A 192 -27.52 -3.35 -12.79
CA ARG A 192 -28.07 -3.48 -14.14
C ARG A 192 -29.14 -2.41 -14.38
N SER A 193 -28.98 -1.67 -15.48
CA SER A 193 -29.92 -0.66 -15.93
C SER A 193 -30.17 -0.76 -17.44
N SER A 194 -31.36 -0.35 -17.86
CA SER A 194 -31.75 -0.19 -19.26
C SER A 194 -32.71 0.99 -19.36
N ALA A 195 -32.15 2.19 -19.28
CA ALA A 195 -32.86 3.47 -19.35
C ALA A 195 -32.21 4.37 -20.40
N LEU A 196 -32.86 5.48 -20.78
CA LEU A 196 -32.24 6.46 -21.69
C LEU A 196 -31.00 7.13 -21.07
N THR A 197 -31.06 7.33 -19.75
CA THR A 197 -29.98 7.90 -18.95
C THR A 197 -29.95 7.13 -17.65
N THR A 198 -28.75 6.80 -17.19
CA THR A 198 -28.52 5.95 -16.02
C THR A 198 -27.56 6.68 -15.08
N SER A 199 -27.94 6.88 -13.82
CA SER A 199 -27.04 7.49 -12.82
C SER A 199 -26.29 6.40 -12.08
N VAL A 200 -24.98 6.33 -12.31
CA VAL A 200 -24.10 5.34 -11.69
C VAL A 200 -23.30 6.02 -10.60
N ALA A 201 -23.28 5.44 -9.41
CA ALA A 201 -22.45 5.87 -8.31
C ALA A 201 -21.29 4.89 -8.09
N ALA A 202 -20.14 5.44 -7.71
CA ALA A 202 -18.95 4.72 -7.29
C ALA A 202 -18.67 5.09 -5.83
N THR A 203 -18.94 4.16 -4.91
CA THR A 203 -18.79 4.35 -3.47
C THR A 203 -17.58 3.56 -3.00
N PRO A 204 -16.55 4.21 -2.41
CA PRO A 204 -15.39 3.48 -1.91
C PRO A 204 -15.76 2.71 -0.64
N ALA A 205 -15.44 1.42 -0.62
CA ALA A 205 -15.53 0.57 0.56
C ALA A 205 -14.16 0.38 1.24
N SER A 206 -13.08 0.50 0.48
CA SER A 206 -11.71 0.49 0.98
C SER A 206 -10.86 1.44 0.13
N VAL A 207 -10.28 2.47 0.76
CA VAL A 207 -9.54 3.55 0.09
C VAL A 207 -8.05 3.30 0.21
N ALA A 208 -7.31 3.32 -0.91
CA ALA A 208 -5.87 3.06 -1.03
C ALA A 208 -4.96 4.12 -0.36
N THR A 209 -5.13 4.31 0.95
CA THR A 209 -4.37 5.24 1.79
C THR A 209 -3.05 4.65 2.26
N ARG A 210 -2.90 3.32 2.18
CA ARG A 210 -1.68 2.59 2.54
C ARG A 210 -1.09 1.90 1.31
N SER A 211 0.21 1.67 1.37
CA SER A 211 0.94 0.78 0.47
C SER A 211 1.64 -0.31 1.26
N VAL A 212 1.89 -1.43 0.60
CA VAL A 212 2.81 -2.46 1.09
C VAL A 212 4.03 -2.46 0.18
N THR A 213 5.21 -2.49 0.77
CA THR A 213 6.45 -2.66 0.02
C THR A 213 6.73 -4.14 -0.18
N LEU A 214 6.64 -4.59 -1.44
CA LEU A 214 6.77 -5.99 -1.83
C LEU A 214 8.05 -6.25 -2.62
N THR A 215 8.52 -7.49 -2.58
CA THR A 215 9.53 -8.07 -3.47
C THR A 215 9.05 -9.45 -3.92
N GLY A 216 9.68 -10.03 -4.95
CA GLY A 216 9.38 -11.40 -5.35
C GLY A 216 9.96 -12.42 -4.36
N THR A 217 9.26 -13.52 -4.12
CA THR A 217 9.79 -14.69 -3.39
C THR A 217 10.90 -15.42 -4.17
N GLY A 218 11.11 -15.03 -5.44
CA GLY A 218 12.12 -15.54 -6.35
C GLY A 218 12.50 -14.46 -7.37
N SER A 219 13.05 -14.86 -8.52
CA SER A 219 13.46 -13.90 -9.56
C SER A 219 12.29 -13.17 -10.23
N GLU A 220 11.06 -13.68 -10.10
CA GLU A 220 9.86 -13.15 -10.73
C GLU A 220 8.65 -13.32 -9.81
N PHE A 221 7.65 -12.46 -9.98
CA PHE A 221 6.30 -12.63 -9.40
C PHE A 221 5.24 -12.21 -10.41
N SER A 222 3.98 -12.57 -10.19
CA SER A 222 2.89 -12.27 -11.13
C SER A 222 1.69 -11.58 -10.48
N VAL A 223 1.09 -10.68 -11.27
CA VAL A 223 -0.26 -10.17 -11.03
C VAL A 223 -1.14 -10.63 -12.18
N THR A 224 -2.06 -11.55 -11.91
CA THR A 224 -3.06 -12.03 -12.87
C THR A 224 -4.26 -11.10 -12.86
N VAL A 225 -4.63 -10.53 -14.00
CA VAL A 225 -5.73 -9.57 -14.12
C VAL A 225 -6.82 -10.08 -15.07
N PRO A 226 -8.12 -9.87 -14.75
CA PRO A 226 -9.19 -10.13 -15.68
C PRO A 226 -9.17 -9.11 -16.82
N VAL A 227 -9.40 -9.59 -18.04
CA VAL A 227 -9.40 -8.77 -19.27
C VAL A 227 -10.83 -8.55 -19.78
N PRO A 228 -11.08 -7.45 -20.51
CA PRO A 228 -12.38 -7.23 -21.14
C PRO A 228 -12.73 -8.33 -22.16
N GLY A 229 -14.02 -8.63 -22.32
CA GLY A 229 -14.49 -9.53 -23.39
C GLY A 229 -15.17 -10.85 -22.96
N ASN A 230 -15.89 -10.86 -21.83
CA ASN A 230 -16.70 -11.99 -21.32
C ASN A 230 -15.92 -13.15 -20.69
N GLY A 231 -14.65 -12.95 -20.32
CA GLY A 231 -13.90 -13.99 -19.63
C GLY A 231 -13.69 -15.25 -20.49
N THR A 232 -13.32 -15.07 -21.77
CA THR A 232 -12.91 -16.17 -22.66
C THR A 232 -11.40 -16.12 -22.94
N THR A 233 -10.81 -17.26 -23.30
CA THR A 233 -9.39 -17.31 -23.68
C THR A 233 -9.10 -16.52 -24.95
N GLU A 234 -10.00 -16.57 -25.94
CA GLU A 234 -9.89 -15.76 -27.15
C GLU A 234 -9.86 -14.25 -26.83
N ALA A 235 -10.66 -13.79 -25.87
CA ALA A 235 -10.61 -12.39 -25.43
C ALA A 235 -9.28 -12.03 -24.76
N ALA A 236 -8.71 -12.94 -23.97
CA ALA A 236 -7.40 -12.77 -23.35
C ALA A 236 -6.26 -12.75 -24.38
N GLU A 237 -6.31 -13.61 -25.40
CA GLU A 237 -5.37 -13.60 -26.53
C GLU A 237 -5.43 -12.26 -27.28
N MET A 238 -6.64 -11.81 -27.65
CA MET A 238 -6.84 -10.53 -28.32
C MET A 238 -6.38 -9.34 -27.49
N TRP A 239 -6.60 -9.35 -26.17
CA TRP A 239 -6.11 -8.30 -25.28
C TRP A 239 -4.59 -8.34 -25.17
N ASN A 240 -4.00 -9.53 -25.07
CA ASN A 240 -2.54 -9.71 -24.98
C ASN A 240 -1.85 -9.21 -26.26
N ASP A 241 -2.48 -9.32 -27.42
CA ASP A 241 -1.93 -8.81 -28.68
C ASP A 241 -2.24 -7.31 -28.91
N SER A 242 -2.99 -6.68 -28.01
CA SER A 242 -3.40 -5.28 -28.13
C SER A 242 -2.33 -4.27 -27.68
N THR A 243 -2.53 -3.01 -28.04
CA THR A 243 -1.70 -1.88 -27.56
C THR A 243 -1.81 -1.67 -26.03
N ALA A 244 -2.86 -2.19 -25.38
CA ALA A 244 -3.00 -2.10 -23.94
C ALA A 244 -1.97 -2.98 -23.21
N ALA A 245 -1.82 -4.24 -23.63
CA ALA A 245 -0.79 -5.13 -23.13
C ALA A 245 0.62 -4.62 -23.49
N GLN A 246 0.80 -4.07 -24.69
CA GLN A 246 2.07 -3.44 -25.06
C GLN A 246 2.46 -2.30 -24.11
N SER A 247 1.51 -1.45 -23.74
CA SER A 247 1.75 -0.33 -22.80
C SER A 247 2.20 -0.80 -21.41
N LEU A 248 1.80 -2.01 -20.98
CA LEU A 248 2.31 -2.63 -19.75
C LEU A 248 3.74 -3.12 -19.93
N ARG A 249 4.05 -3.81 -21.03
CA ARG A 249 5.40 -4.33 -21.33
C ARG A 249 6.43 -3.23 -21.58
N ASP A 250 6.00 -2.04 -21.98
CA ASP A 250 6.88 -0.89 -22.13
C ASP A 250 7.39 -0.36 -20.77
N ASN A 251 6.79 -0.77 -19.65
CA ASN A 251 7.30 -0.46 -18.31
C ASN A 251 8.54 -1.34 -18.00
N PRO A 252 9.70 -0.75 -17.63
CA PRO A 252 10.94 -1.49 -17.38
C PRO A 252 10.89 -2.47 -16.19
N ASN A 253 9.82 -2.44 -15.39
CA ASN A 253 9.61 -3.35 -14.27
C ASN A 253 8.69 -4.53 -14.61
N VAL A 254 8.13 -4.58 -15.82
CA VAL A 254 7.31 -5.67 -16.35
C VAL A 254 8.16 -6.49 -17.32
N LEU A 255 8.31 -7.78 -17.04
CA LEU A 255 9.11 -8.70 -17.86
C LEU A 255 8.32 -9.27 -19.05
N GLY A 256 7.01 -9.39 -18.89
CA GLY A 256 6.14 -9.91 -19.94
C GLY A 256 4.70 -10.04 -19.51
N THR A 257 3.86 -10.44 -20.47
CA THR A 257 2.46 -10.79 -20.23
C THR A 257 2.13 -12.10 -20.94
N GLU A 258 1.39 -12.98 -20.28
CA GLU A 258 1.03 -14.31 -20.79
C GLU A 258 -0.47 -14.61 -20.57
N VAL A 259 -1.09 -15.27 -21.55
CA VAL A 259 -2.50 -15.66 -21.46
C VAL A 259 -2.67 -16.80 -20.47
N ASN A 260 -3.56 -16.62 -19.49
CA ASN A 260 -3.88 -17.61 -18.46
C ASN A 260 -5.40 -17.83 -18.41
N GLY A 261 -5.87 -18.79 -19.22
CA GLY A 261 -7.30 -19.05 -19.35
C GLY A 261 -8.01 -17.81 -19.89
N SER A 262 -8.92 -17.22 -19.13
CA SER A 262 -9.66 -16.00 -19.47
C SER A 262 -9.00 -14.70 -18.99
N ARG A 263 -7.80 -14.79 -18.42
CA ARG A 263 -7.10 -13.70 -17.74
C ARG A 263 -5.70 -13.57 -18.33
N VAL A 264 -4.96 -12.56 -17.91
CA VAL A 264 -3.57 -12.36 -18.31
C VAL A 264 -2.68 -12.24 -17.08
N ASP A 265 -1.60 -13.01 -17.07
CA ASP A 265 -0.53 -12.91 -16.09
C ASP A 265 0.42 -11.79 -16.51
N VAL A 266 0.63 -10.82 -15.62
CA VAL A 266 1.64 -9.77 -15.78
C VAL A 266 2.82 -10.12 -14.89
N THR A 267 3.97 -10.42 -15.50
CA THR A 267 5.17 -10.87 -14.78
C THR A 267 6.08 -9.68 -14.48
N PHE A 268 6.54 -9.59 -13.23
CA PHE A 268 7.40 -8.53 -12.71
C PHE A 268 8.77 -9.08 -12.30
N ASP A 269 9.80 -8.23 -12.33
CA ASP A 269 11.15 -8.53 -11.85
C ASP A 269 11.16 -8.66 -10.32
N GLY A 270 11.19 -9.90 -9.83
CA GLY A 270 11.11 -10.21 -8.40
C GLY A 270 12.34 -9.81 -7.59
N SER A 271 13.44 -9.41 -8.23
CA SER A 271 14.62 -8.88 -7.55
C SER A 271 14.48 -7.42 -7.11
N ARG A 272 13.42 -6.73 -7.54
CA ARG A 272 13.15 -5.32 -7.23
C ARG A 272 12.03 -5.15 -6.21
N THR A 273 11.98 -3.97 -5.62
CA THR A 273 10.93 -3.58 -4.68
C THR A 273 9.82 -2.76 -5.35
N TYR A 274 8.58 -3.08 -4.96
CA TYR A 274 7.36 -2.51 -5.52
C TYR A 274 6.45 -1.97 -4.42
N GLU A 275 5.74 -0.89 -4.70
CA GLU A 275 4.67 -0.41 -3.82
C GLU A 275 3.32 -0.92 -4.32
N LEU A 276 2.70 -1.84 -3.58
CA LEU A 276 1.34 -2.29 -3.88
C LEU A 276 0.33 -1.44 -3.14
N ARG A 277 -0.63 -0.87 -3.89
CA ARG A 277 -1.82 -0.17 -3.39
C ARG A 277 -3.06 -0.85 -3.91
N LEU A 278 -4.02 -1.07 -3.02
CA LEU A 278 -5.26 -1.77 -3.33
C LEU A 278 -6.44 -0.92 -2.87
N ALA A 279 -7.53 -0.94 -3.64
CA ALA A 279 -8.79 -0.31 -3.28
C ALA A 279 -9.97 -1.21 -3.65
N ARG A 280 -11.09 -0.99 -2.95
CA ARG A 280 -12.38 -1.62 -3.24
C ARG A 280 -13.43 -0.53 -3.43
N VAL A 281 -14.06 -0.53 -4.59
CA VAL A 281 -15.10 0.44 -4.97
C VAL A 281 -16.34 -0.31 -5.39
N ILE A 282 -17.49 0.07 -4.82
CA ILE A 282 -18.78 -0.51 -5.17
C ILE A 282 -19.44 0.39 -6.20
N VAL A 283 -19.79 -0.20 -7.35
CA VAL A 283 -20.56 0.45 -8.40
C VAL A 283 -22.02 0.03 -8.27
N HIS A 284 -22.90 1.02 -8.19
CA HIS A 284 -24.34 0.82 -7.98
C HIS A 284 -25.15 1.93 -8.65
N ASP A 285 -26.48 1.77 -8.68
CA ASP A 285 -27.36 2.88 -9.05
C ASP A 285 -27.28 3.96 -7.97
N ARG A 286 -27.15 5.23 -8.35
CA ARG A 286 -27.10 6.34 -7.39
C ARG A 286 -28.31 6.38 -6.45
N GLY A 287 -29.48 5.90 -6.90
CA GLY A 287 -30.69 5.82 -6.08
C GLY A 287 -30.68 4.68 -5.06
N ASP A 288 -29.71 3.75 -5.15
CA ASP A 288 -29.57 2.66 -4.20
C ASP A 288 -28.93 3.16 -2.90
N SER A 289 -29.64 2.92 -1.80
CA SER A 289 -29.23 3.28 -0.44
C SER A 289 -28.84 2.05 0.41
N GLY A 290 -28.98 0.83 -0.14
CA GLY A 290 -28.64 -0.42 0.52
C GLY A 290 -27.21 -0.89 0.29
N VAL A 291 -26.30 0.02 -0.05
CA VAL A 291 -24.92 -0.30 -0.40
C VAL A 291 -24.11 -0.54 0.87
N ASP A 292 -23.72 -1.79 1.08
CA ASP A 292 -22.80 -2.17 2.15
C ASP A 292 -21.35 -1.84 1.74
N ALA A 293 -20.89 -0.67 2.17
CA ALA A 293 -19.52 -0.20 1.97
C ALA A 293 -18.58 -0.59 3.11
N ASP A 294 -19.05 -1.35 4.10
CA ASP A 294 -18.18 -1.77 5.20
C ASP A 294 -17.17 -2.80 4.67
N THR A 295 -15.97 -2.76 5.25
CA THR A 295 -14.92 -3.74 4.94
C THR A 295 -14.49 -4.44 6.22
N GLU A 296 -14.38 -5.76 6.13
CA GLU A 296 -13.97 -6.58 7.28
C GLU A 296 -12.49 -6.37 7.63
N PRO A 297 -12.15 -6.28 8.93
CA PRO A 297 -10.78 -6.20 9.36
C PRO A 297 -10.08 -7.55 9.17
N GLN A 298 -8.81 -7.51 8.78
CA GLN A 298 -8.02 -8.69 8.41
C GLN A 298 -6.80 -8.90 9.31
N TYR A 299 -6.11 -7.82 9.69
CA TYR A 299 -4.92 -7.89 10.54
C TYR A 299 -4.62 -6.57 11.26
N LEU A 300 -3.76 -6.67 12.27
CA LEU A 300 -3.28 -5.54 13.08
C LEU A 300 -1.82 -5.23 12.78
N VAL A 301 -1.44 -3.97 12.91
CA VAL A 301 -0.06 -3.50 12.81
C VAL A 301 0.25 -2.58 14.00
N PRO A 302 1.36 -2.78 14.71
CA PRO A 302 1.76 -1.86 15.78
C PRO A 302 2.24 -0.53 15.17
N LEU A 303 1.84 0.59 15.77
CA LEU A 303 2.33 1.91 15.39
C LEU A 303 3.55 2.34 16.21
N ASP A 304 3.73 1.72 17.38
CA ASP A 304 4.91 1.85 18.22
C ASP A 304 5.89 0.71 17.94
N ALA A 305 7.19 1.02 17.92
CA ALA A 305 8.23 0.03 17.66
C ALA A 305 8.46 -0.87 18.88
N ASN A 306 9.04 -2.06 18.67
CA ASN A 306 9.56 -2.85 19.77
C ASN A 306 10.73 -2.13 20.45
N GLY A 307 10.83 -2.24 21.77
CA GLY A 307 11.77 -1.46 22.57
C GLY A 307 11.28 -0.04 22.87
N THR A 308 9.98 0.22 22.69
CA THR A 308 9.39 1.53 23.01
C THR A 308 9.56 1.85 24.50
N GLU A 309 10.22 2.96 24.82
CA GLU A 309 10.44 3.40 26.21
C GLU A 309 9.13 3.88 26.84
N VAL A 310 8.77 3.36 28.01
CA VAL A 310 7.62 3.79 28.82
C VAL A 310 8.12 4.45 30.12
N PRO A 311 7.53 5.56 30.58
CA PRO A 311 8.03 6.28 31.75
C PRO A 311 7.99 5.40 33.01
N THR A 312 8.88 5.66 33.97
CA THR A 312 8.91 4.93 35.25
C THR A 312 7.73 5.20 36.16
N THR A 313 7.03 6.31 35.92
CA THR A 313 5.80 6.69 36.61
C THR A 313 4.80 7.25 35.61
N GLY A 314 3.56 6.77 35.68
CA GLY A 314 2.48 7.16 34.80
C GLY A 314 2.47 6.39 33.48
N SER A 315 1.50 6.71 32.63
CA SER A 315 1.23 5.93 31.43
C SER A 315 1.83 6.51 30.14
N LYS A 316 2.26 5.64 29.22
CA LYS A 316 2.51 5.98 27.81
C LYS A 316 1.31 5.55 26.95
N ARG A 317 0.98 6.35 25.94
CA ARG A 317 -0.02 5.96 24.95
C ARG A 317 0.63 5.04 23.90
N LEU A 318 0.09 3.84 23.77
CA LEU A 318 0.46 2.86 22.75
C LEU A 318 -0.67 2.71 21.75
N SER A 319 -0.35 2.47 20.49
CA SER A 319 -1.33 2.46 19.40
C SER A 319 -1.08 1.34 18.40
N VAL A 320 -2.17 0.82 17.86
CA VAL A 320 -2.17 -0.13 16.74
C VAL A 320 -3.12 0.34 15.65
N GLU A 321 -2.88 -0.11 14.43
CA GLU A 321 -3.73 0.12 13.27
C GLU A 321 -4.38 -1.19 12.82
N VAL A 322 -5.71 -1.21 12.74
CA VAL A 322 -6.47 -2.31 12.13
C VAL A 322 -6.54 -2.07 10.63
N ARG A 323 -6.18 -3.08 9.84
CA ARG A 323 -6.24 -3.05 8.38
C ARG A 323 -7.14 -4.14 7.82
N ASP A 324 -7.78 -3.83 6.70
CA ASP A 324 -8.54 -4.79 5.91
C ASP A 324 -7.65 -5.65 5.01
N ARG A 325 -8.28 -6.53 4.23
CA ARG A 325 -7.59 -7.37 3.24
C ARG A 325 -6.90 -6.60 2.11
N TYR A 326 -7.27 -5.34 1.88
CA TYR A 326 -6.68 -4.44 0.89
C TYR A 326 -5.55 -3.58 1.49
N ASN A 327 -5.11 -3.88 2.72
CA ASN A 327 -4.10 -3.13 3.50
C ASN A 327 -4.54 -1.71 3.92
N ASN A 328 -5.82 -1.38 3.85
CA ASN A 328 -6.30 -0.05 4.23
C ASN A 328 -6.91 -0.06 5.64
N PRO A 329 -6.88 1.08 6.37
CA PRO A 329 -7.37 1.14 7.73
C PRO A 329 -8.88 0.92 7.84
N VAL A 330 -9.34 0.33 8.95
CA VAL A 330 -10.76 0.04 9.21
C VAL A 330 -11.23 0.74 10.49
N GLU A 331 -12.26 1.57 10.37
CA GLU A 331 -12.93 2.27 11.47
C GLU A 331 -13.95 1.37 12.18
N GLY A 332 -14.26 1.65 13.45
CA GLY A 332 -15.37 1.01 14.15
C GLY A 332 -15.08 -0.42 14.62
N VAL A 333 -13.81 -0.84 14.65
CA VAL A 333 -13.40 -2.18 15.05
C VAL A 333 -12.98 -2.19 16.52
N ASP A 334 -13.55 -3.08 17.31
CA ASP A 334 -13.17 -3.26 18.70
C ASP A 334 -11.84 -4.03 18.81
N VAL A 335 -10.88 -3.45 19.53
CA VAL A 335 -9.54 -4.01 19.77
C VAL A 335 -9.33 -4.17 21.27
N ALA A 336 -9.12 -5.41 21.70
CA ALA A 336 -8.79 -5.78 23.06
C ALA A 336 -7.28 -5.69 23.31
N PHE A 337 -6.88 -5.03 24.39
CA PHE A 337 -5.52 -4.88 24.85
C PHE A 337 -5.31 -5.63 26.17
N SER A 338 -4.19 -6.33 26.26
CA SER A 338 -3.71 -6.98 27.48
C SER A 338 -2.21 -6.77 27.62
N ALA A 339 -1.69 -6.77 28.84
CA ALA A 339 -0.26 -6.67 29.10
C ALA A 339 0.23 -7.86 29.93
N SER A 340 1.47 -8.30 29.69
CA SER A 340 2.11 -9.34 30.50
C SER A 340 2.49 -8.85 31.91
N SER A 341 2.87 -7.57 32.03
CA SER A 341 3.12 -6.86 33.28
C SER A 341 2.81 -5.38 33.11
N GLY A 342 2.08 -4.79 34.05
CA GLY A 342 1.52 -3.44 33.96
C GLY A 342 0.00 -3.41 33.81
N THR A 343 -0.53 -2.20 33.65
CA THR A 343 -1.97 -1.96 33.55
C THR A 343 -2.32 -1.14 32.31
N VAL A 344 -3.38 -1.56 31.63
CA VAL A 344 -4.03 -0.80 30.56
C VAL A 344 -5.17 0.00 31.19
N THR A 345 -5.02 1.33 31.24
CA THR A 345 -5.85 2.20 32.10
C THR A 345 -7.05 2.83 31.38
N SER A 346 -7.12 2.75 30.04
CA SER A 346 -8.19 3.35 29.21
C SER A 346 -9.36 2.40 28.90
N GLY A 347 -9.49 1.30 29.63
CA GLY A 347 -10.36 0.18 29.27
C GLY A 347 -9.60 -0.85 28.43
N SER A 348 -9.89 -2.14 28.64
CA SER A 348 -9.21 -3.22 27.93
C SER A 348 -9.66 -3.36 26.48
N THR A 349 -10.74 -2.71 26.04
CA THR A 349 -11.22 -2.76 24.66
C THR A 349 -11.47 -1.34 24.16
N VAL A 350 -10.92 -1.00 23.00
CA VAL A 350 -11.04 0.32 22.36
C VAL A 350 -11.46 0.15 20.90
N THR A 351 -12.41 0.95 20.46
CA THR A 351 -12.88 0.97 19.06
C THR A 351 -11.96 1.84 18.21
N THR A 352 -11.63 1.39 16.99
CA THR A 352 -10.79 2.16 16.07
C THR A 352 -11.45 3.45 15.56
N ASP A 353 -10.65 4.49 15.39
CA ASP A 353 -11.07 5.77 14.78
C ASP A 353 -11.10 5.70 13.23
N SER A 354 -11.38 6.84 12.58
CA SER A 354 -11.41 6.96 11.11
C SER A 354 -10.08 6.69 10.41
N ALA A 355 -8.96 6.69 11.15
CA ALA A 355 -7.64 6.31 10.65
C ALA A 355 -7.34 4.82 10.93
N GLY A 356 -8.30 4.06 11.47
CA GLY A 356 -8.17 2.67 11.87
C GLY A 356 -7.31 2.50 13.13
N HIS A 357 -7.11 3.55 13.93
CA HIS A 357 -6.22 3.52 15.10
C HIS A 357 -6.98 3.20 16.37
N ALA A 358 -6.46 2.23 17.13
CA ALA A 358 -6.86 1.98 18.50
C ALA A 358 -5.69 2.31 19.42
N SER A 359 -5.91 3.18 20.40
CA SER A 359 -4.88 3.62 21.34
C SER A 359 -5.30 3.35 22.78
N VAL A 360 -4.34 2.91 23.62
CA VAL A 360 -4.53 2.75 25.06
C VAL A 360 -3.41 3.42 25.83
N ALA A 361 -3.71 3.91 27.03
CA ALA A 361 -2.71 4.30 28.01
C ALA A 361 -2.23 3.06 28.77
N PHE A 362 -0.93 2.80 28.71
CA PHE A 362 -0.26 1.69 29.38
C PHE A 362 0.72 2.21 30.43
N ASP A 363 0.62 1.67 31.64
CA ASP A 363 1.50 1.93 32.77
C ASP A 363 2.21 0.63 33.16
N ILE A 364 3.54 0.63 33.20
CA ILE A 364 4.34 -0.58 33.45
C ILE A 364 4.45 -0.84 34.95
N ASP A 365 4.27 -2.10 35.38
CA ASP A 365 4.39 -2.44 36.81
C ASP A 365 5.75 -2.04 37.35
N ASP A 366 5.80 -1.39 38.52
CA ASP A 366 6.99 -0.86 39.19
C ASP A 366 8.16 -1.85 39.30
N THR A 367 7.88 -3.15 39.30
CA THR A 367 8.86 -4.23 39.40
C THR A 367 9.37 -4.76 38.06
N ALA A 368 8.77 -4.35 36.94
CA ALA A 368 9.09 -4.84 35.61
C ALA A 368 9.94 -3.84 34.81
N ASN A 369 11.02 -4.34 34.21
CA ASN A 369 11.87 -3.57 33.30
C ASN A 369 11.41 -3.68 31.84
N THR A 370 10.66 -4.73 31.51
CA THR A 370 10.07 -4.97 30.20
C THR A 370 8.64 -5.47 30.36
N ALA A 371 7.81 -5.19 29.36
CA ALA A 371 6.46 -5.75 29.27
C ALA A 371 6.08 -5.97 27.81
N GLU A 372 5.17 -6.89 27.58
CA GLU A 372 4.55 -7.12 26.29
C GLU A 372 3.12 -6.62 26.35
N VAL A 373 2.77 -5.68 25.47
CA VAL A 373 1.39 -5.20 25.30
C VAL A 373 0.83 -5.82 24.03
N THR A 374 -0.10 -6.75 24.20
CA THR A 374 -0.78 -7.44 23.10
C THR A 374 -2.08 -6.73 22.78
N ALA A 375 -2.29 -6.43 21.50
CA ALA A 375 -3.56 -5.97 20.96
C ALA A 375 -4.16 -7.09 20.10
N ALA A 376 -5.46 -7.34 20.21
CA ALA A 376 -6.18 -8.35 19.44
C ALA A 376 -7.55 -7.82 19.02
N ILE A 377 -7.98 -8.13 17.81
CA ILE A 377 -9.32 -7.76 17.33
C ILE A 377 -10.35 -8.57 18.12
N ASP A 378 -11.26 -7.89 18.81
CA ASP A 378 -12.28 -8.52 19.66
C ASP A 378 -13.36 -9.21 18.79
N GLY A 379 -13.80 -10.41 19.22
CA GLY A 379 -14.97 -11.06 18.63
C GLY A 379 -14.88 -11.73 17.25
N ARG A 380 -13.71 -11.99 16.64
CA ARG A 380 -13.62 -12.74 15.36
C ARG A 380 -12.51 -13.79 15.30
N GLY A 381 -12.86 -14.97 14.79
CA GLY A 381 -12.00 -16.16 14.74
C GLY A 381 -10.87 -16.11 13.70
N VAL A 382 -9.66 -16.44 14.20
CA VAL A 382 -8.59 -17.26 13.59
C VAL A 382 -7.86 -16.76 12.32
N SER A 383 -7.67 -15.45 12.12
CA SER A 383 -6.49 -15.00 11.35
C SER A 383 -5.29 -14.97 12.32
N PRO A 384 -4.15 -15.63 12.04
CA PRO A 384 -2.97 -15.55 12.91
C PRO A 384 -2.41 -14.12 13.06
N TYR A 385 -2.90 -13.20 12.21
CA TYR A 385 -2.51 -11.79 12.18
C TYR A 385 -3.55 -10.86 12.83
N ASN A 386 -4.57 -11.41 13.49
CA ASN A 386 -5.58 -10.65 14.24
C ASN A 386 -5.09 -10.17 15.61
N SER A 387 -3.83 -10.45 15.95
CA SER A 387 -3.16 -9.94 17.15
C SER A 387 -1.77 -9.44 16.80
N THR A 388 -1.27 -8.50 17.58
CA THR A 388 0.11 -8.03 17.51
C THR A 388 0.59 -7.65 18.91
N THR A 389 1.90 -7.67 19.11
CA THR A 389 2.52 -7.33 20.39
C THR A 389 3.48 -6.18 20.19
N ILE A 390 3.47 -5.26 21.15
CA ILE A 390 4.46 -4.20 21.29
C ILE A 390 5.31 -4.55 22.50
N GLU A 391 6.60 -4.80 22.28
CA GLU A 391 7.57 -4.93 23.37
C GLU A 391 7.93 -3.54 23.88
N VAL A 392 7.67 -3.28 25.17
CA VAL A 392 8.02 -2.01 25.81
C VAL A 392 9.08 -2.21 26.87
N VAL A 393 9.92 -1.19 27.01
CA VAL A 393 11.00 -1.16 28.00
C VAL A 393 10.78 0.00 28.95
N ARG A 394 10.95 -0.23 30.25
CA ARG A 394 10.94 0.83 31.24
C ARG A 394 12.04 1.82 30.90
N GLN A 395 11.67 3.09 30.75
CA GLN A 395 12.62 4.18 30.55
C GLN A 395 13.58 4.17 31.74
N GLY A 396 14.88 4.14 31.44
CA GLY A 396 15.87 4.31 32.48
C GLY A 396 15.68 5.67 33.13
N THR A 397 15.14 5.72 34.35
CA THR A 397 15.41 6.86 35.22
C THR A 397 16.92 6.88 35.40
N GLY A 398 17.56 8.00 35.06
CA GLY A 398 18.89 8.29 35.60
C GLY A 398 18.77 8.29 37.13
N GLY A 399 18.98 7.13 37.74
CA GLY A 399 18.68 6.86 39.14
C GLY A 399 17.93 5.54 39.33
N GLU A 400 18.68 4.55 39.84
CA GLU A 400 18.21 3.36 40.56
C GLU A 400 17.60 2.21 39.72
N GLY A 401 18.42 1.64 38.83
CA GLY A 401 18.16 0.31 38.26
C GLY A 401 19.21 -0.14 37.23
N GLY A 402 19.63 0.78 36.35
CA GLY A 402 20.77 0.58 35.47
C GLY A 402 22.08 0.91 36.19
N SER A 403 23.07 0.04 36.11
CA SER A 403 24.43 0.37 36.52
C SER A 403 24.99 1.45 35.59
N ILE A 404 25.39 2.59 36.14
CA ILE A 404 26.14 3.63 35.43
C ILE A 404 27.61 3.29 35.56
N ASN A 405 28.30 3.13 34.42
CA ASN A 405 29.67 2.60 34.35
C ASN A 405 29.85 1.38 35.28
N PRO A 406 29.14 0.27 34.99
CA PRO A 406 29.27 -0.96 35.76
C PRO A 406 30.75 -1.35 35.89
N ALA A 407 31.14 -1.76 37.10
CA ALA A 407 32.55 -1.98 37.44
C ALA A 407 32.76 -3.01 38.56
N GLY A 408 31.74 -3.77 38.96
CA GLY A 408 31.81 -4.72 40.07
C GLY A 408 31.27 -6.11 39.74
N GLY A 409 31.55 -7.08 40.63
CA GLY A 409 30.91 -8.39 40.61
C GLY A 409 30.99 -9.13 39.26
N ASN A 410 29.82 -9.39 38.67
CA ASN A 410 29.61 -10.13 37.43
C ASN A 410 29.21 -9.21 36.25
N ASP A 411 29.54 -7.92 36.34
CA ASP A 411 29.12 -6.94 35.35
C ASP A 411 29.94 -7.01 34.04
N LEU A 412 29.38 -6.47 32.96
CA LEU A 412 30.16 -6.04 31.81
C LEU A 412 30.71 -4.64 32.10
N ALA A 413 32.02 -4.50 32.25
CA ALA A 413 32.64 -3.27 32.70
C ALA A 413 33.40 -2.55 31.60
N LEU A 414 33.33 -1.21 31.59
CA LEU A 414 34.18 -0.37 30.77
C LEU A 414 35.60 -0.34 31.36
N ARG A 415 36.59 -0.79 30.59
CA ARG A 415 38.00 -0.89 31.02
C ARG A 415 38.85 0.27 30.54
N SER A 416 38.77 0.58 29.26
CA SER A 416 39.48 1.70 28.67
C SER A 416 38.66 2.33 27.55
N ALA A 417 39.01 3.57 27.27
CA ALA A 417 38.50 4.34 26.15
C ALA A 417 39.66 5.21 25.71
N ASP A 418 40.34 4.78 24.66
CA ASP A 418 41.58 5.38 24.20
C ASP A 418 41.33 6.04 22.84
N LEU A 419 41.88 7.24 22.64
CA LEU A 419 41.89 7.85 21.30
C LEU A 419 42.62 6.91 20.33
N ALA A 420 42.07 6.76 19.13
CA ALA A 420 42.55 5.79 18.16
C ALA A 420 42.63 6.37 16.74
N ASP A 421 43.53 5.78 15.95
CA ASP A 421 43.76 6.16 14.57
C ASP A 421 42.68 5.64 13.61
N ALA A 422 42.87 5.87 12.31
CA ALA A 422 41.95 5.42 11.27
C ALA A 422 41.73 3.89 11.24
N GLY A 423 42.71 3.13 11.72
CA GLY A 423 42.66 1.66 11.83
C GLY A 423 42.15 1.16 13.18
N GLY A 424 41.71 2.06 14.07
CA GLY A 424 41.25 1.71 15.41
C GLY A 424 42.37 1.31 16.37
N SER A 425 43.63 1.68 16.08
CA SER A 425 44.76 1.46 16.99
C SER A 425 44.94 2.64 17.93
N PRO A 426 45.14 2.44 19.26
CA PRO A 426 45.35 3.55 20.19
C PRO A 426 46.52 4.45 19.79
N THR A 427 46.35 5.77 19.89
CA THR A 427 47.37 6.77 19.54
C THR A 427 47.35 7.96 20.50
N ASP A 428 48.54 8.45 20.86
CA ASP A 428 48.72 9.69 21.63
C ASP A 428 48.93 10.93 20.74
N LYS A 429 49.01 10.74 19.41
CA LYS A 429 49.26 11.83 18.48
C LYS A 429 47.94 12.39 17.97
N GLN A 430 47.57 13.58 18.45
CA GLN A 430 46.32 14.24 18.08
C GLN A 430 46.09 14.32 16.56
N SER A 431 47.14 14.55 15.76
CA SER A 431 47.04 14.65 14.30
C SER A 431 46.68 13.35 13.59
N GLU A 432 46.67 12.22 14.28
CA GLU A 432 46.35 10.90 13.74
C GLU A 432 45.00 10.36 14.27
N VAL A 433 44.30 11.11 15.13
CA VAL A 433 43.07 10.67 15.80
C VAL A 433 41.88 10.72 14.84
N GLU A 434 41.13 9.63 14.75
CA GLU A 434 39.89 9.56 13.97
C GLU A 434 38.76 8.78 14.67
N SER A 435 39.07 8.05 15.74
CA SER A 435 38.14 7.16 16.42
C SER A 435 38.46 7.03 17.91
N VAL A 436 37.60 6.32 18.64
CA VAL A 436 37.82 5.93 20.03
C VAL A 436 37.78 4.41 20.12
N ARG A 437 38.83 3.79 20.64
CA ARG A 437 38.85 2.35 20.94
C ARG A 437 38.41 2.14 22.38
N VAL A 438 37.33 1.39 22.55
CA VAL A 438 36.69 1.13 23.84
C VAL A 438 36.84 -0.33 24.20
N ALA A 439 37.41 -0.63 25.36
CA ALA A 439 37.52 -1.99 25.88
C ALA A 439 36.43 -2.26 26.90
N PHE A 440 35.64 -3.31 26.68
CA PHE A 440 34.68 -3.85 27.64
C PHE A 440 35.15 -5.22 28.13
N GLU A 441 35.04 -5.48 29.44
CA GLU A 441 35.38 -6.76 30.05
C GLU A 441 34.18 -7.36 30.77
N ASN A 442 33.87 -8.61 30.44
CA ASN A 442 32.92 -9.40 31.21
C ASN A 442 33.61 -9.89 32.49
N PHE A 443 33.24 -9.32 33.64
CA PHE A 443 33.77 -9.75 34.93
C PHE A 443 33.14 -11.04 35.45
N ASP A 444 32.01 -11.47 34.89
CA ASP A 444 31.47 -12.79 35.18
C ASP A 444 32.40 -13.86 34.63
N THR A 445 32.97 -14.67 35.52
CA THR A 445 33.86 -15.78 35.17
C THR A 445 33.13 -17.10 34.92
N SER A 446 31.81 -17.11 35.12
CA SER A 446 30.95 -18.29 34.97
C SER A 446 30.00 -18.18 33.78
N ASN A 447 29.46 -16.99 33.49
CA ASN A 447 28.43 -16.80 32.44
C ASN A 447 28.89 -15.84 31.33
N PRO A 448 28.49 -16.10 30.07
CA PRO A 448 28.68 -15.13 28.99
C PRO A 448 27.76 -13.91 29.17
N LYS A 449 28.10 -12.80 28.53
CA LYS A 449 27.24 -11.61 28.40
C LYS A 449 27.07 -11.28 26.93
N ASN A 450 25.86 -10.90 26.52
CA ASN A 450 25.58 -10.51 25.14
C ASN A 450 24.98 -9.11 25.10
N ILE A 451 25.61 -8.18 24.38
CA ILE A 451 24.99 -6.90 24.08
C ILE A 451 24.00 -7.12 22.94
N THR A 452 22.71 -7.05 23.26
CA THR A 452 21.59 -7.34 22.35
C THR A 452 21.07 -6.09 21.63
N LYS A 453 21.16 -4.93 22.29
CA LYS A 453 20.78 -3.62 21.72
C LYS A 453 21.75 -2.55 22.19
N VAL A 454 22.07 -1.58 21.33
CA VAL A 454 22.96 -0.45 21.64
C VAL A 454 22.42 0.87 21.08
N LYS A 455 22.59 1.96 21.82
CA LYS A 455 22.17 3.31 21.43
C LYS A 455 23.22 4.33 21.82
N LEU A 456 23.59 5.21 20.88
CA LEU A 456 24.34 6.43 21.18
C LEU A 456 23.37 7.51 21.64
N SER A 457 23.33 7.77 22.94
CA SER A 457 22.29 8.63 23.52
C SER A 457 22.59 10.11 23.35
N PHE A 458 23.85 10.51 23.56
CA PHE A 458 24.34 11.84 23.20
C PHE A 458 25.87 11.87 23.20
N TYR A 459 26.42 12.91 22.58
CA TYR A 459 27.84 13.25 22.59
C TYR A 459 28.02 14.66 23.14
N SER A 460 28.98 14.85 24.04
CA SER A 460 29.32 16.15 24.60
C SER A 460 30.75 16.51 24.23
N VAL A 461 30.87 17.64 23.55
CA VAL A 461 32.14 18.25 23.16
C VAL A 461 32.67 19.09 24.32
N ASP A 462 33.94 18.96 24.68
CA ASP A 462 34.56 19.87 25.65
C ASP A 462 34.69 21.27 25.05
N ALA A 463 33.84 22.20 25.53
CA ALA A 463 33.79 23.58 25.06
C ALA A 463 34.82 24.49 25.73
N GLN A 464 35.70 23.97 26.60
CA GLN A 464 36.70 24.80 27.31
C GLN A 464 37.87 25.27 26.40
N SER A 465 38.05 24.71 25.21
CA SER A 465 39.12 25.10 24.28
C SER A 465 38.63 25.55 22.90
N GLY A 466 38.03 26.74 22.82
CA GLY A 466 37.85 27.48 21.55
C GLY A 466 36.65 27.08 20.68
N SER A 467 36.61 27.63 19.45
CA SER A 467 35.57 27.33 18.45
C SER A 467 35.76 25.91 17.94
N ARG A 468 34.83 25.02 18.27
CA ARG A 468 34.84 23.62 17.88
C ARG A 468 33.60 23.27 17.06
N ASP A 469 33.72 22.23 16.26
CA ASP A 469 32.60 21.71 15.48
C ASP A 469 31.44 21.28 16.40
N PRO A 470 30.19 21.39 15.93
CA PRO A 470 29.04 20.88 16.65
C PRO A 470 29.18 19.38 16.91
N SER A 471 28.54 18.89 17.98
CA SER A 471 28.57 17.48 18.35
C SER A 471 28.17 16.57 17.17
N PRO A 472 28.78 15.38 17.04
CA PRO A 472 28.49 14.46 15.95
C PRO A 472 27.03 13.99 15.99
N ASN A 473 26.45 13.79 14.81
CA ASN A 473 25.06 13.34 14.66
C ASN A 473 24.93 11.82 14.51
N SER A 474 26.03 11.10 14.29
CA SER A 474 26.05 9.64 14.37
C SER A 474 27.44 9.10 14.69
N ALA A 475 27.51 7.80 14.99
CA ALA A 475 28.75 7.05 15.13
C ALA A 475 28.61 5.62 14.63
N THR A 476 29.68 5.00 14.15
CA THR A 476 29.73 3.56 13.97
C THR A 476 30.14 2.87 15.27
N PHE A 477 29.52 1.73 15.57
CA PHE A 477 29.91 0.81 16.62
C PHE A 477 30.50 -0.44 15.96
N ASP A 478 31.83 -0.56 15.97
CA ASP A 478 32.57 -1.59 15.22
C ASP A 478 33.31 -2.57 16.15
N PRO A 479 32.79 -3.79 16.37
CA PRO A 479 33.47 -4.78 17.20
C PRO A 479 34.78 -5.28 16.57
N VAL A 480 35.90 -5.17 17.30
CA VAL A 480 37.20 -5.62 16.80
C VAL A 480 37.24 -7.15 16.69
N GLY A 481 37.58 -7.65 15.50
CA GLY A 481 37.87 -9.06 15.24
C GLY A 481 36.67 -9.95 14.90
N SER A 482 35.43 -9.59 15.26
CA SER A 482 34.21 -10.27 14.81
C SER A 482 32.91 -9.52 15.14
N GLY A 483 31.99 -9.44 14.16
CA GLY A 483 30.67 -8.82 14.28
C GLY A 483 30.40 -7.82 13.15
N PRO A 484 29.14 -7.47 12.84
CA PRO A 484 28.84 -6.39 11.92
C PRO A 484 29.08 -5.03 12.57
N THR A 485 29.60 -4.08 11.80
CA THR A 485 29.62 -2.66 12.19
C THR A 485 28.19 -2.11 12.17
N LEU A 486 27.76 -1.48 13.26
CA LEU A 486 26.45 -0.83 13.36
C LEU A 486 26.61 0.68 13.19
N THR A 487 25.59 1.37 12.69
CA THR A 487 25.55 2.83 12.63
C THR A 487 24.51 3.32 13.63
N LEU A 488 24.92 4.18 14.57
CA LEU A 488 24.09 4.70 15.65
C LEU A 488 23.89 6.21 15.45
N ASP A 489 22.66 6.63 15.25
CA ASP A 489 22.34 8.07 15.25
C ASP A 489 22.34 8.63 16.68
N THR A 490 22.96 9.79 16.87
CA THR A 490 23.04 10.45 18.17
C THR A 490 21.63 10.85 18.63
N GLY A 491 21.19 10.29 19.75
CA GLY A 491 19.84 10.47 20.28
C GLY A 491 18.76 9.66 19.55
N GLY A 492 19.15 8.82 18.59
CA GLY A 492 18.27 7.93 17.83
C GLY A 492 17.76 6.73 18.63
N ASP A 493 17.13 5.78 17.95
CA ASP A 493 16.62 4.56 18.57
C ASP A 493 17.73 3.54 18.86
N PHE A 494 17.37 2.42 19.50
CA PHE A 494 18.31 1.31 19.73
C PHE A 494 18.54 0.50 18.47
N GLU A 495 19.79 0.21 18.16
CA GLU A 495 20.19 -0.72 17.10
C GLU A 495 20.42 -2.12 17.66
N SER A 496 20.00 -3.15 16.92
CA SER A 496 20.20 -4.55 17.31
C SER A 496 21.68 -4.93 17.21
N SER A 497 22.21 -5.57 18.25
CA SER A 497 23.58 -6.07 18.33
C SER A 497 23.61 -7.56 18.70
N SER A 498 24.74 -8.20 18.42
CA SER A 498 24.99 -9.62 18.75
C SER A 498 26.39 -9.80 19.33
N LEU A 499 26.86 -8.78 20.05
CA LEU A 499 28.22 -8.76 20.57
C LEU A 499 28.33 -9.59 21.85
N VAL A 500 28.86 -10.80 21.71
CA VAL A 500 29.05 -11.74 22.80
C VAL A 500 30.43 -11.61 23.45
N PHE A 501 30.42 -11.66 24.78
CA PHE A 501 31.58 -11.74 25.68
C PHE A 501 31.55 -13.07 26.41
N SER A 502 32.54 -13.92 26.18
CA SER A 502 32.74 -15.15 26.95
C SER A 502 33.04 -14.81 28.43
N PRO A 503 32.91 -15.76 29.36
CA PRO A 503 33.24 -15.51 30.76
C PRO A 503 34.69 -15.01 30.92
N GLY A 504 34.88 -13.91 31.64
CA GLY A 504 36.20 -13.28 31.86
C GLY A 504 36.81 -12.61 30.63
N GLN A 505 36.08 -12.46 29.51
CA GLN A 505 36.63 -11.95 28.26
C GLN A 505 36.62 -10.43 28.19
N THR A 506 37.75 -9.84 27.78
CA THR A 506 37.83 -8.47 27.29
C THR A 506 37.69 -8.43 25.77
N ARG A 507 36.86 -7.52 25.25
CA ARG A 507 36.77 -7.22 23.81
C ARG A 507 36.75 -5.72 23.58
N ASP A 508 37.26 -5.34 22.42
CA ASP A 508 37.32 -3.96 21.99
C ASP A 508 36.24 -3.63 20.96
N VAL A 509 35.75 -2.41 20.99
CA VAL A 509 34.87 -1.79 20.00
C VAL A 509 35.50 -0.48 19.55
N VAL A 510 35.51 -0.22 18.25
CA VAL A 510 35.96 1.05 17.68
C VAL A 510 34.75 1.91 17.38
N MET A 511 34.74 3.11 17.95
CA MET A 511 33.71 4.12 17.74
C MET A 511 34.26 5.21 16.81
N ARG A 512 33.67 5.39 15.63
CA ARG A 512 34.01 6.48 14.70
C ARG A 512 32.80 7.38 14.52
N PHE A 513 33.01 8.69 14.60
CA PHE A 513 31.92 9.68 14.67
C PHE A 513 31.77 10.45 13.36
N TYR A 514 30.57 10.95 13.08
CA TYR A 514 30.24 11.61 11.82
C TYR A 514 29.39 12.87 12.05
N GLU A 515 29.57 13.86 11.17
CA GLU A 515 28.87 15.14 11.23
C GLU A 515 27.36 15.01 10.94
N ASN A 516 26.94 14.04 10.11
CA ASN A 516 25.52 13.83 9.77
C ASN A 516 25.03 12.47 10.30
N GLN A 517 23.71 12.28 10.23
CA GLN A 517 23.06 10.99 10.52
C GLN A 517 23.49 9.90 9.52
N ASN A 518 23.23 8.64 9.86
CA ASN A 518 23.50 7.45 9.05
C ASN A 518 24.98 7.29 8.64
N GLY A 519 25.92 7.76 9.47
CA GLY A 519 27.35 7.71 9.15
C GLY A 519 27.75 8.61 7.97
N GLY A 520 26.92 9.60 7.63
CA GLY A 520 27.14 10.50 6.51
C GLY A 520 27.97 11.73 6.88
N GLY A 521 28.52 12.40 5.87
CA GLY A 521 29.33 13.62 6.06
C GLY A 521 30.80 13.31 6.36
N SER A 522 31.52 14.31 6.87
CA SER A 522 32.92 14.14 7.28
C SER A 522 33.01 13.40 8.61
N THR A 523 34.15 12.75 8.85
CA THR A 523 34.44 12.16 10.16
C THR A 523 34.67 13.26 11.19
N PHE A 524 34.01 13.13 12.34
CA PHE A 524 34.21 14.00 13.48
C PHE A 524 35.40 13.50 14.31
N GLU A 525 36.35 14.40 14.62
CA GLU A 525 37.56 14.09 15.38
C GLU A 525 37.29 14.13 16.91
N PRO A 526 37.32 12.99 17.62
CA PRO A 526 37.22 12.97 19.07
C PRO A 526 38.49 13.53 19.74
N GLN A 527 38.34 14.18 20.88
CA GLN A 527 39.44 14.80 21.62
C GLN A 527 39.39 14.45 23.12
N ARG A 528 40.54 14.62 23.79
CA ARG A 528 40.60 14.54 25.25
C ARG A 528 39.71 15.63 25.86
N GLY A 529 38.88 15.25 26.82
CA GLY A 529 37.90 16.13 27.46
C GLY A 529 36.47 15.88 26.97
N ASP A 530 36.30 15.27 25.80
CA ASP A 530 34.98 14.84 25.33
C ASP A 530 34.45 13.68 26.16
N PHE A 531 33.13 13.53 26.11
CA PHE A 531 32.51 12.29 26.54
C PHE A 531 31.24 12.01 25.74
N TYR A 532 30.84 10.76 25.70
CA TYR A 532 29.58 10.32 25.11
C TYR A 532 28.94 9.23 25.95
N VAL A 533 27.65 9.02 25.74
CA VAL A 533 26.86 8.05 26.50
C VAL A 533 26.34 6.95 25.58
N LEU A 534 26.74 5.73 25.88
CA LEU A 534 26.16 4.52 25.29
C LEU A 534 25.17 3.91 26.28
N ASN A 535 23.96 3.63 25.80
CA ASN A 535 23.02 2.77 26.49
C ASN A 535 23.00 1.42 25.78
N VAL A 536 23.06 0.34 26.56
CA VAL A 536 23.01 -1.02 26.04
C VAL A 536 22.02 -1.86 26.82
N PHE A 537 21.51 -2.88 26.14
CA PHE A 537 20.83 -4.03 26.76
C PHE A 537 21.78 -5.23 26.75
N ILE A 538 21.85 -5.91 27.89
CA ILE A 538 22.75 -7.03 28.16
C ILE A 538 21.92 -8.22 28.63
N ASP A 539 21.93 -9.27 27.82
CA ASP A 539 21.49 -10.59 28.27
C ASP A 539 22.54 -11.14 29.26
N VAL A 540 22.11 -11.31 30.50
CA VAL A 540 22.97 -11.67 31.63
C VAL A 540 23.08 -13.17 31.87
N ASP A 541 22.13 -13.96 31.36
CA ASP A 541 22.03 -15.40 31.62
C ASP A 541 22.29 -16.23 30.35
N GLY A 542 22.40 -15.59 29.19
CA GLY A 542 22.74 -16.22 27.91
C GLY A 542 21.64 -17.14 27.37
N ASP A 543 20.44 -17.06 27.96
CA ASP A 543 19.25 -17.83 27.57
C ASP A 543 18.35 -17.05 26.60
N GLY A 544 18.69 -15.79 26.30
CA GLY A 544 17.92 -14.90 25.44
C GLY A 544 16.66 -14.35 26.09
N VAL A 545 16.52 -14.44 27.42
CA VAL A 545 15.31 -14.03 28.15
C VAL A 545 15.66 -13.00 29.24
N GLY A 546 15.28 -11.74 29.01
CA GLY A 546 15.37 -10.68 30.00
C GLY A 546 16.68 -9.90 29.95
N ASP A 547 16.68 -8.81 29.18
CA ASP A 547 17.85 -7.94 29.09
C ASP A 547 17.92 -6.96 30.27
N THR A 548 19.11 -6.85 30.87
CA THR A 548 19.43 -5.78 31.82
C THR A 548 20.00 -4.57 31.08
N SER A 549 19.62 -3.36 31.48
CA SER A 549 20.16 -2.15 30.85
C SER A 549 21.40 -1.63 31.58
N ALA A 550 22.38 -1.15 30.83
CA ALA A 550 23.58 -0.51 31.35
C ALA A 550 23.88 0.79 30.59
N THR A 551 24.34 1.80 31.33
CA THR A 551 24.72 3.10 30.78
C THR A 551 26.22 3.31 30.95
N TYR A 552 26.94 3.53 29.85
CA TYR A 552 28.37 3.84 29.87
C TYR A 552 28.61 5.30 29.53
N PHE A 553 29.22 6.02 30.47
CA PHE A 553 29.80 7.34 30.23
C PHE A 553 31.25 7.13 29.83
N ILE A 554 31.52 7.34 28.54
CA ILE A 554 32.80 7.05 27.93
C ILE A 554 33.51 8.37 27.66
N ALA A 555 34.65 8.56 28.31
CA ALA A 555 35.51 9.71 28.12
C ALA A 555 36.86 9.22 27.56
N PRO A 556 37.19 9.52 26.29
CA PRO A 556 38.44 9.12 25.69
C PRO A 556 39.65 9.74 26.41
N ARG A 557 40.69 8.94 26.62
CA ARG A 557 41.94 9.35 27.24
C ARG A 557 43.11 9.25 26.28
#